data_AF-A0AAX0IJI5-F1
#
_entry.id   AF-A0AAX0IJI5-F1
#
_cell.length_a   1.000
_cell.length_b   1.000
_cell.length_c   1.000
_cell.angle_alpha   90.00
_cell.angle_beta   90.00
_cell.angle_gamma   90.00
#
_symmetry.space_group_name_H-M   'P 1'
#
loop_
_entity.id
_entity.type
_entity.pdbx_description
1 polymer ?
#
loop_
_entity_poly.entity_id
_entity_poly.type
_entity_poly.pdbx_seq_one_letter_code
_entity_poly.pdbx_strand_id
1 'polypeptide(L)'
;MKKFVAVFLASSTALLAGCGGGGGSSDASNSDAGSTLAPYVGTWQAPCDEHERQTMVVAAKADGSGAMELTSTIETYLKTGCSGTLLGTETMTAKMSATPDGVADVLVKLTENGAASNVRIDKLNLSMPAYTFNVTGPGVQYVKKDGKQQWCIEYEGGSTCLLDEGMRPAQTIKGGILLRDNKLYTFSHNGSSYEPDMLYVKK
;
A
#
# COMPACT_ATOMS: atom_id res chain seq x y z
N MET A 1 1.99 13.30 1.74
CA MET A 1 1.25 12.24 1.02
C MET A 1 2.17 11.10 0.58
N LYS A 2 2.46 10.14 1.47
CA LYS A 2 2.91 8.80 1.05
C LYS A 2 1.66 8.00 0.69
N LYS A 3 1.05 8.30 -0.47
CA LYS A 3 0.03 7.39 -1.02
C LYS A 3 0.74 6.09 -1.37
N PHE A 4 0.07 4.94 -1.26
CA PHE A 4 0.56 3.61 -1.67
C PHE A 4 1.24 3.59 -3.06
N VAL A 5 1.02 4.61 -3.89
CA VAL A 5 1.59 4.74 -5.24
C VAL A 5 2.79 5.71 -5.32
N ALA A 6 2.97 6.62 -4.36
CA ALA A 6 4.05 7.62 -4.40
C ALA A 6 5.45 6.99 -4.22
N VAL A 7 5.55 5.84 -3.55
CA VAL A 7 6.81 5.09 -3.46
C VAL A 7 7.05 4.24 -4.72
N PHE A 8 6.01 3.83 -5.45
CA PHE A 8 6.13 2.97 -6.64
C PHE A 8 6.40 3.71 -7.95
N LEU A 9 6.15 5.03 -8.03
CA LEU A 9 6.32 5.81 -9.27
C LEU A 9 7.62 6.62 -9.35
N ALA A 10 8.48 6.61 -8.32
CA ALA A 10 9.69 7.44 -8.29
C ALA A 10 10.91 6.83 -9.01
N SER A 11 10.79 5.66 -9.65
CA SER A 11 11.92 4.94 -10.26
C SER A 11 11.87 4.91 -11.79
N SER A 12 11.70 6.06 -12.43
CA SER A 12 11.87 6.18 -13.89
C SER A 12 12.56 7.49 -14.26
N THR A 13 13.75 7.71 -13.70
CA THR A 13 14.71 8.66 -14.26
C THR A 13 15.94 7.91 -14.75
N ALA A 14 16.18 8.07 -16.05
CA ALA A 14 17.26 7.49 -16.82
C ALA A 14 18.64 7.79 -16.22
N LEU A 15 19.50 6.78 -16.17
CA LEU A 15 20.94 6.96 -16.23
C LEU A 15 21.53 5.99 -17.26
N LEU A 16 22.23 6.59 -18.21
CA LEU A 16 23.12 5.95 -19.15
C LEU A 16 24.33 5.31 -18.43
N ALA A 17 24.89 4.31 -19.12
CA ALA A 17 26.22 3.72 -18.99
C ALA A 17 26.43 2.59 -17.97
N GLY A 18 27.16 1.56 -18.42
CA GLY A 18 28.04 0.79 -17.53
C GLY A 18 27.94 -0.72 -17.66
N CYS A 19 28.88 -1.29 -18.40
CA CYS A 19 29.28 -2.69 -18.34
C CYS A 19 29.88 -3.02 -16.95
N GLY A 20 29.59 -4.21 -16.40
CA GLY A 20 30.54 -4.94 -15.55
C GLY A 20 30.05 -5.44 -14.18
N GLY A 21 30.12 -6.76 -13.99
CA GLY A 21 30.25 -7.47 -12.69
C GLY A 21 28.92 -7.80 -12.01
N GLY A 22 28.51 -9.06 -11.76
CA GLY A 22 29.30 -10.24 -11.41
C GLY A 22 29.25 -10.44 -9.89
N GLY A 23 28.25 -11.18 -9.40
CA GLY A 23 28.09 -11.47 -7.98
C GLY A 23 26.81 -12.24 -7.69
N GLY A 24 26.84 -13.55 -7.96
CA GLY A 24 25.73 -14.45 -7.62
C GLY A 24 25.62 -14.59 -6.11
N SER A 25 24.58 -14.00 -5.52
CA SER A 25 24.02 -14.49 -4.27
C SER A 25 22.94 -15.49 -4.63
N SER A 26 23.29 -16.76 -4.51
CA SER A 26 22.33 -17.85 -4.43
C SER A 26 21.50 -17.64 -3.17
N ASP A 27 20.38 -16.93 -3.32
CA ASP A 27 19.26 -17.00 -2.40
C ASP A 27 18.83 -18.47 -2.35
N ALA A 28 19.25 -19.17 -1.31
CA ALA A 28 18.76 -20.48 -0.99
C ALA A 28 17.26 -20.32 -0.70
N SER A 29 16.44 -20.52 -1.73
CA SER A 29 15.00 -20.63 -1.63
C SER A 29 14.71 -21.84 -0.76
N ASN A 30 14.53 -21.60 0.54
CA ASN A 30 13.93 -22.58 1.43
C ASN A 30 12.43 -22.60 1.10
N SER A 31 12.07 -23.33 0.05
CA SER A 31 10.74 -23.40 -0.55
C SER A 31 9.75 -24.24 0.25
N ASP A 32 9.94 -24.39 1.57
CA ASP A 32 9.19 -25.35 2.39
C ASP A 32 8.58 -24.77 3.68
N ALA A 33 8.36 -23.46 3.72
CA ALA A 33 7.35 -22.88 4.59
C ALA A 33 6.29 -22.26 3.69
N GLY A 34 5.27 -23.06 3.33
CA GLY A 34 4.07 -22.54 2.67
C GLY A 34 3.50 -21.41 3.55
N SER A 35 3.74 -20.17 3.14
CA SER A 35 3.18 -19.01 3.81
C SER A 35 1.66 -19.10 3.66
N THR A 36 0.99 -19.53 4.72
CA THR A 36 -0.46 -19.48 4.78
C THR A 36 -0.83 -18.03 5.01
N LEU A 37 -1.51 -17.44 4.04
CA LEU A 37 -1.93 -16.04 4.13
C LEU A 37 -3.20 -15.86 5.00
N ALA A 38 -3.78 -16.95 5.49
CA ALA A 38 -4.99 -16.94 6.32
C ALA A 38 -4.91 -16.04 7.57
N PRO A 39 -3.78 -15.93 8.31
CA PRO A 39 -3.68 -15.07 9.49
C PRO A 39 -3.89 -13.57 9.19
N TYR A 40 -3.71 -13.16 7.94
CA TYR A 40 -3.83 -11.77 7.51
C TYR A 40 -5.25 -11.36 7.17
N VAL A 41 -6.17 -12.32 7.04
CA VAL A 41 -7.57 -12.05 6.71
C VAL A 41 -8.23 -11.21 7.81
N GLY A 42 -8.86 -10.11 7.40
CA GLY A 42 -9.54 -9.19 8.30
C GLY A 42 -9.63 -7.77 7.76
N THR A 43 -10.16 -6.89 8.61
CA THR A 43 -10.19 -5.45 8.37
C THR A 43 -9.13 -4.79 9.24
N TRP A 44 -8.29 -4.01 8.58
CA TRP A 44 -7.10 -3.40 9.14
C TRP A 44 -7.20 -1.88 8.95
N GLN A 45 -6.89 -1.11 9.98
CA GLN A 45 -7.00 0.34 9.98
C GLN A 45 -5.64 0.96 10.27
N ALA A 46 -5.21 1.87 9.41
CA ALA A 46 -4.00 2.66 9.65
C ALA A 46 -4.25 3.70 10.75
N PRO A 47 -3.18 4.21 11.40
CA PRO A 47 -3.27 5.46 12.15
C PRO A 47 -3.88 6.57 11.30
N CYS A 48 -4.49 7.55 11.95
CA CYS A 48 -4.91 8.75 11.25
C CYS A 48 -3.68 9.56 10.81
N ASP A 49 -3.63 9.94 9.54
CA ASP A 49 -2.68 10.91 8.99
C ASP A 49 -3.39 12.24 8.83
N GLU A 50 -3.28 13.10 9.84
CA GLU A 50 -3.99 14.37 9.96
C GLU A 50 -5.52 14.23 9.82
N HIS A 51 -6.05 14.35 8.61
CA HIS A 51 -7.47 14.26 8.25
C HIS A 51 -7.83 12.95 7.54
N GLU A 52 -6.84 12.18 7.10
CA GLU A 52 -7.02 11.01 6.26
C GLU A 52 -6.80 9.72 7.04
N ARG A 53 -7.70 8.74 6.88
CA ARG A 53 -7.55 7.42 7.46
C ARG A 53 -7.72 6.35 6.40
N GLN A 54 -6.77 5.43 6.34
CA GLN A 54 -6.87 4.28 5.47
C GLN A 54 -7.44 3.07 6.21
N THR A 55 -8.37 2.37 5.54
CA THR A 55 -8.80 1.01 5.89
C THR A 55 -8.39 0.05 4.77
N MET A 56 -7.84 -1.10 5.13
CA MET A 56 -7.54 -2.20 4.22
C MET A 56 -8.34 -3.43 4.63
N VAL A 57 -9.10 -3.99 3.69
CA VAL A 57 -9.76 -5.28 3.84
C VAL A 57 -8.93 -6.34 3.12
N VAL A 58 -8.57 -7.38 3.85
CA VAL A 58 -7.83 -8.54 3.36
C VAL A 58 -8.78 -9.73 3.39
N ALA A 59 -9.04 -10.33 2.22
CA ALA A 59 -9.90 -11.50 2.08
C ALA A 59 -9.20 -12.61 1.32
N ALA A 60 -9.52 -13.88 1.59
CA ALA A 60 -9.08 -14.98 0.74
C ALA A 60 -9.83 -14.94 -0.59
N LYS A 61 -9.14 -15.20 -1.71
CA LYS A 61 -9.83 -15.39 -3.00
C LYS A 61 -10.52 -16.75 -3.00
N ALA A 62 -11.78 -16.76 -3.42
CA ALA A 62 -12.59 -17.98 -3.54
C ALA A 62 -12.31 -18.78 -4.83
N ASP A 63 -11.16 -18.57 -5.47
CA ASP A 63 -10.76 -19.20 -6.74
C ASP A 63 -9.80 -20.39 -6.56
N GLY A 64 -9.49 -20.77 -5.31
CA GLY A 64 -8.60 -21.89 -4.99
C GLY A 64 -7.10 -21.62 -5.20
N SER A 65 -6.72 -20.39 -5.62
CA SER A 65 -5.32 -20.04 -5.87
C SER A 65 -4.45 -19.87 -4.61
N GLY A 66 -5.09 -19.79 -3.44
CA GLY A 66 -4.40 -19.41 -2.19
C GLY A 66 -4.02 -17.92 -2.12
N ALA A 67 -4.38 -17.12 -3.13
CA ALA A 67 -4.16 -15.69 -3.14
C ALA A 67 -5.14 -14.95 -2.22
N MET A 68 -4.75 -13.76 -1.80
CA MET A 68 -5.63 -12.80 -1.13
C MET A 68 -6.12 -11.73 -2.09
N GLU A 69 -7.24 -11.13 -1.74
CA GLU A 69 -7.78 -9.92 -2.31
C GLU A 69 -7.62 -8.79 -1.30
N LEU A 70 -7.05 -7.67 -1.75
CA LEU A 70 -6.81 -6.48 -0.95
C LEU A 70 -7.68 -5.35 -1.49
N THR A 71 -8.51 -4.79 -0.62
CA THR A 71 -9.32 -3.60 -0.92
C THR A 71 -8.91 -2.47 0.01
N SER A 72 -8.45 -1.36 -0.56
CA SER A 72 -8.06 -0.17 0.20
C SER A 72 -9.11 0.93 0.05
N THR A 73 -9.37 1.65 1.13
CA THR A 73 -10.25 2.82 1.18
C THR A 73 -9.58 3.89 2.01
N ILE A 74 -9.55 5.12 1.51
CA ILE A 74 -9.08 6.29 2.27
C ILE A 74 -10.29 7.17 2.53
N GLU A 75 -10.47 7.56 3.79
CA GLU A 75 -11.52 8.45 4.24
C GLU A 75 -10.90 9.77 4.70
N THR A 76 -11.42 10.89 4.22
CA THR A 76 -11.01 12.25 4.63
C THR A 76 -12.07 12.85 5.53
N TYR A 77 -11.67 13.31 6.71
CA TYR A 77 -12.54 13.87 7.74
C TYR A 77 -12.32 15.38 7.90
N LEU A 78 -13.35 16.07 8.37
CA LEU A 78 -13.30 17.52 8.58
C LEU A 78 -12.21 17.95 9.58
N LYS A 79 -12.01 17.16 10.64
CA LYS A 79 -11.07 17.49 11.73
C LYS A 79 -9.88 16.55 11.76
N THR A 80 -8.79 17.05 12.32
CA THR A 80 -7.61 16.24 12.61
C THR A 80 -7.93 15.08 13.56
N GLY A 81 -7.08 14.06 13.54
CA GLY A 81 -7.36 12.80 14.23
C GLY A 81 -8.46 11.98 13.56
N CYS A 82 -8.87 12.38 12.35
CA CYS A 82 -9.87 11.72 11.53
C CYS A 82 -11.19 11.60 12.29
N SER A 83 -11.69 12.76 12.71
CA SER A 83 -12.87 12.93 13.55
C SER A 83 -13.85 13.94 12.94
N GLY A 84 -15.07 14.00 13.47
CA GLY A 84 -16.13 14.84 12.91
C GLY A 84 -16.70 14.26 11.62
N THR A 85 -17.19 15.14 10.75
CA THR A 85 -17.89 14.76 9.52
C THR A 85 -16.94 14.10 8.52
N LEU A 86 -17.35 12.96 7.97
CA LEU A 86 -16.70 12.35 6.79
C LEU A 86 -16.98 13.22 5.56
N LEU A 87 -15.94 13.73 4.93
CA LEU A 87 -16.02 14.63 3.78
C LEU A 87 -15.91 13.90 2.45
N GLY A 88 -15.06 12.88 2.39
CA GLY A 88 -14.86 12.12 1.17
C GLY A 88 -14.25 10.75 1.41
N THR A 89 -14.43 9.89 0.42
CA THR A 89 -13.95 8.53 0.37
C THR A 89 -13.28 8.28 -0.97
N GLU A 90 -11.99 7.97 -0.97
CA GLU A 90 -11.19 7.56 -2.12
C GLU A 90 -11.15 6.02 -2.20
N THR A 91 -11.43 5.50 -3.40
CA THR A 91 -11.43 4.06 -3.72
C THR A 91 -10.77 3.81 -5.07
N MET A 92 -10.36 2.56 -5.31
CA MET A 92 -9.94 2.07 -6.63
C MET A 92 -11.07 1.28 -7.28
N THR A 93 -11.20 1.36 -8.60
CA THR A 93 -12.20 0.58 -9.36
C THR A 93 -11.89 -0.91 -9.45
N ALA A 94 -10.62 -1.29 -9.27
CA ALA A 94 -10.18 -2.68 -9.26
C ALA A 94 -9.60 -3.05 -7.89
N LYS A 95 -9.83 -4.30 -7.49
CA LYS A 95 -9.23 -4.88 -6.30
C LYS A 95 -7.85 -5.42 -6.62
N MET A 96 -6.94 -5.31 -5.66
CA MET A 96 -5.59 -5.86 -5.81
C MET A 96 -5.61 -7.32 -5.38
N SER A 97 -4.76 -8.15 -5.97
CA SER A 97 -4.54 -9.52 -5.51
C SER A 97 -3.12 -9.69 -4.99
N ALA A 98 -2.93 -10.52 -3.97
CA ALA A 98 -1.64 -10.82 -3.38
C ALA A 98 -1.41 -12.33 -3.40
N THR A 99 -0.39 -12.78 -4.13
CA THR A 99 0.05 -14.18 -4.13
C THR A 99 1.29 -14.35 -3.26
N PRO A 100 1.44 -15.45 -2.52
CA PRO A 100 2.65 -15.73 -1.76
C PRO A 100 3.88 -15.82 -2.67
N ASP A 101 5.00 -15.26 -2.22
CA ASP A 101 6.32 -15.32 -2.88
C ASP A 101 7.40 -15.90 -1.93
N GLY A 102 6.98 -16.64 -0.90
CA GLY A 102 7.88 -17.18 0.13
C GLY A 102 8.13 -16.21 1.27
N VAL A 103 9.27 -16.34 1.95
CA VAL A 103 9.62 -15.55 3.14
C VAL A 103 10.97 -14.85 2.99
N ALA A 104 11.21 -13.80 3.76
CA ALA A 104 12.52 -13.15 3.88
C ALA A 104 12.78 -12.68 5.32
N ASP A 105 14.02 -12.80 5.77
CA ASP A 105 14.47 -12.21 7.03
C ASP A 105 15.06 -10.82 6.74
N VAL A 106 14.52 -9.78 7.37
CA VAL A 106 14.88 -8.38 7.08
C VAL A 106 15.20 -7.62 8.37
N LEU A 107 16.26 -6.81 8.34
CA LEU A 107 16.65 -5.95 9.44
C LEU A 107 16.03 -4.56 9.25
N VAL A 108 15.02 -4.24 10.06
CA VAL A 108 14.21 -3.02 9.87
C VAL A 108 13.81 -2.39 11.20
N LYS A 109 13.51 -1.09 11.17
CA LYS A 109 12.79 -0.40 12.26
C LYS A 109 11.30 -0.43 11.95
N LEU A 110 10.52 -1.22 12.69
CA LEU A 110 9.06 -1.33 12.47
C LEU A 110 8.27 -0.07 12.87
N THR A 111 8.87 0.81 13.66
CA THR A 111 8.31 2.10 14.07
C THR A 111 9.41 3.16 13.97
N GLU A 112 9.05 4.41 13.71
CA GLU A 112 9.99 5.52 13.54
C GLU A 112 11.01 5.61 14.70
N ASN A 113 10.52 5.49 15.93
CA ASN A 113 11.34 5.55 17.16
C ASN A 113 11.79 4.17 17.67
N GLY A 114 11.64 3.12 16.87
CA GLY A 114 11.97 1.75 17.26
C GLY A 114 13.44 1.40 17.05
N ALA A 115 13.93 0.42 17.81
CA ALA A 115 15.20 -0.24 17.49
C ALA A 115 15.07 -1.08 16.21
N ALA A 116 16.16 -1.18 15.45
CA ALA A 116 16.20 -2.11 14.33
C ALA A 116 16.15 -3.56 14.85
N SER A 117 15.35 -4.40 14.23
CA SER A 117 15.23 -5.81 14.60
C SER A 117 15.12 -6.69 13.36
N ASN A 118 15.63 -7.92 13.44
CA ASN A 118 15.39 -8.93 12.41
C ASN A 118 13.95 -9.41 12.51
N VAL A 119 13.23 -9.36 11.40
CA VAL A 119 11.86 -9.83 11.29
C VAL A 119 11.73 -10.74 10.07
N ARG A 120 10.96 -11.81 10.20
CA ARG A 120 10.60 -12.66 9.06
C ARG A 120 9.31 -12.14 8.46
N ILE A 121 9.35 -11.69 7.20
CA ILE A 121 8.18 -11.25 6.45
C ILE A 121 7.72 -12.36 5.49
N ASP A 122 6.43 -12.39 5.23
CA ASP A 122 5.87 -13.10 4.08
C ASP A 122 5.97 -12.20 2.86
N LYS A 123 6.70 -12.64 1.84
CA LYS A 123 6.82 -11.93 0.57
C LYS A 123 5.56 -12.14 -0.26
N LEU A 124 5.17 -11.10 -0.99
CA LEU A 124 3.98 -11.07 -1.83
C LEU A 124 4.33 -10.58 -3.23
N ASN A 125 3.74 -11.22 -4.23
CA ASN A 125 3.56 -10.61 -5.54
C ASN A 125 2.16 -9.96 -5.57
N LEU A 126 2.12 -8.64 -5.60
CA LEU A 126 0.89 -7.86 -5.65
C LEU A 126 0.55 -7.57 -7.12
N SER A 127 -0.60 -8.01 -7.57
CA SER A 127 -1.12 -7.72 -8.91
C SER A 127 -2.28 -6.73 -8.81
N MET A 128 -2.11 -5.60 -9.49
CA MET A 128 -3.11 -4.54 -9.62
C MET A 128 -3.60 -4.55 -11.07
N PRO A 129 -4.86 -4.95 -11.33
CA PRO A 129 -5.46 -4.78 -12.66
C PRO A 129 -5.48 -3.30 -13.07
N ALA A 130 -5.74 -3.01 -14.35
CA ALA A 130 -5.96 -1.63 -14.78
C ALA A 130 -7.07 -0.99 -13.93
N TYR A 131 -6.83 0.23 -13.45
CA TYR A 131 -7.65 0.86 -12.42
C TYR A 131 -7.76 2.36 -12.62
N THR A 132 -8.82 2.94 -12.05
CA THR A 132 -8.99 4.38 -11.86
C THR A 132 -9.21 4.63 -10.38
N PHE A 133 -8.95 5.86 -9.92
CA PHE A 133 -9.45 6.30 -8.63
C PHE A 133 -10.85 6.88 -8.76
N ASN A 134 -11.61 6.79 -7.68
CA ASN A 134 -12.88 7.46 -7.53
C ASN A 134 -12.96 8.09 -6.14
N VAL A 135 -13.34 9.36 -6.09
CA VAL A 135 -13.50 10.11 -4.85
C VAL A 135 -14.95 10.58 -4.76
N THR A 136 -15.64 10.21 -3.68
CA THR A 136 -17.06 10.50 -3.48
C THR A 136 -17.32 10.99 -2.07
N GLY A 137 -18.33 11.82 -1.86
CA GLY A 137 -18.70 12.32 -0.55
C GLY A 137 -19.16 13.78 -0.56
N PRO A 138 -19.73 14.27 0.55
CA PRO A 138 -20.36 15.59 0.63
C PRO A 138 -19.36 16.76 0.51
N GLY A 139 -18.09 16.56 0.87
CA GLY A 139 -17.04 17.57 0.77
C GLY A 139 -16.21 17.48 -0.51
N VAL A 140 -16.55 16.58 -1.43
CA VAL A 140 -15.78 16.37 -2.66
C VAL A 140 -16.21 17.36 -3.74
N GLN A 141 -15.25 18.10 -4.27
CA GLN A 141 -15.41 18.95 -5.43
C GLN A 141 -14.59 18.40 -6.59
N TYR A 142 -15.19 18.30 -7.79
CA TYR A 142 -14.46 17.93 -8.99
C TYR A 142 -14.17 19.19 -9.80
N VAL A 143 -12.90 19.60 -9.83
CA VAL A 143 -12.45 20.89 -10.34
C VAL A 143 -11.32 20.73 -11.34
N LYS A 144 -11.21 21.69 -12.26
CA LYS A 144 -10.09 21.79 -13.19
C LYS A 144 -9.08 22.82 -12.68
N LYS A 145 -7.86 22.39 -12.36
CA LYS A 145 -6.74 23.24 -11.92
C LYS A 145 -5.52 22.98 -12.80
N ASP A 146 -4.89 24.05 -13.30
CA ASP A 146 -3.73 23.97 -14.21
C ASP A 146 -3.96 23.05 -15.43
N GLY A 147 -5.20 23.07 -15.96
CA GLY A 147 -5.59 22.24 -17.10
C GLY A 147 -5.92 20.79 -16.77
N LYS A 148 -5.69 20.32 -15.54
CA LYS A 148 -5.93 18.93 -15.09
C LYS A 148 -7.19 18.84 -14.25
N GLN A 149 -7.96 17.77 -14.45
CA GLN A 149 -9.10 17.47 -13.59
C GLN A 149 -8.60 16.85 -12.29
N GLN A 150 -9.23 17.22 -11.18
CA GLN A 150 -8.89 16.70 -9.86
C GLN A 150 -10.09 16.72 -8.93
N TRP A 151 -10.16 15.73 -8.05
CA TRP A 151 -11.05 15.76 -6.89
C TRP A 151 -10.34 16.50 -5.76
N CYS A 152 -10.97 17.52 -5.20
CA CYS A 152 -10.49 18.24 -4.04
C CYS A 152 -11.47 18.09 -2.89
N ILE A 153 -10.93 17.97 -1.68
CA ILE A 153 -11.67 17.94 -0.43
C ILE A 153 -11.10 19.04 0.46
N GLU A 154 -11.93 20.01 0.82
CA GLU A 154 -11.60 21.07 1.77
C GLU A 154 -11.95 20.63 3.19
N TYR A 155 -11.02 20.81 4.13
CA TYR A 155 -11.18 20.47 5.55
C TYR A 155 -10.65 21.60 6.42
N GLU A 156 -10.82 21.50 7.74
CA GLU A 156 -10.36 22.55 8.66
C GLU A 156 -8.84 22.73 8.53
N GLY A 157 -8.40 23.91 8.08
CA GLY A 157 -6.98 24.24 7.96
C GLY A 157 -6.32 23.85 6.64
N GLY A 158 -7.04 23.29 5.66
CA GLY A 158 -6.43 22.97 4.37
C GLY A 158 -7.33 22.27 3.35
N SER A 159 -6.68 21.70 2.33
CA SER A 159 -7.35 20.87 1.33
C SER A 159 -6.40 19.79 0.83
N THR A 160 -6.97 18.65 0.45
CA THR A 160 -6.28 17.58 -0.28
C THR A 160 -6.87 17.51 -1.68
N CYS A 161 -6.04 17.33 -2.70
CA CYS A 161 -6.50 17.15 -4.07
C CYS A 161 -5.84 15.92 -4.69
N LEU A 162 -6.64 15.08 -5.34
CA LEU A 162 -6.21 13.94 -6.13
C LEU A 162 -6.43 14.25 -7.61
N LEU A 163 -5.35 14.21 -8.40
CA LEU A 163 -5.44 14.32 -9.85
C LEU A 163 -6.23 13.14 -10.43
N ASP A 164 -7.16 13.46 -11.32
CA ASP A 164 -7.83 12.47 -12.16
C ASP A 164 -6.98 12.21 -13.40
N GLU A 165 -6.12 11.19 -13.29
CA GLU A 165 -5.26 10.72 -14.37
C GLU A 165 -5.98 9.70 -15.27
N GLY A 166 -7.27 9.46 -15.05
CA GLY A 166 -8.03 8.45 -15.75
C GLY A 166 -7.51 7.04 -15.48
N MET A 167 -7.55 6.18 -16.50
CA MET A 167 -7.20 4.77 -16.39
C MET A 167 -5.69 4.59 -16.30
N ARG A 168 -5.25 3.96 -15.22
CA ARG A 168 -3.88 3.53 -14.98
C ARG A 168 -3.69 2.09 -15.47
N PRO A 169 -2.53 1.78 -16.07
CA PRO A 169 -2.26 0.45 -16.58
C PRO A 169 -2.17 -0.57 -15.44
N ALA A 170 -2.39 -1.84 -15.78
CA ALA A 170 -2.13 -2.93 -14.86
C ALA A 170 -0.65 -2.97 -14.48
N GLN A 171 -0.36 -3.32 -13.23
CA GLN A 171 1.01 -3.40 -12.72
C GLN A 171 1.15 -4.56 -11.73
N THR A 172 2.37 -5.09 -11.65
CA THR A 172 2.76 -6.08 -10.66
C THR A 172 3.93 -5.53 -9.85
N ILE A 173 3.81 -5.59 -8.53
CA ILE A 173 4.80 -5.05 -7.61
C ILE A 173 5.14 -6.10 -6.54
N LYS A 174 6.38 -6.07 -6.06
CA LYS A 174 6.80 -6.89 -4.92
C LYS A 174 6.50 -6.14 -3.63
N GLY A 175 5.93 -6.86 -2.67
CA GLY A 175 5.66 -6.36 -1.33
C GLY A 175 5.89 -7.43 -0.28
N GLY A 176 5.66 -7.07 0.97
CA GLY A 176 5.69 -8.03 2.06
C GLY A 176 4.71 -7.67 3.15
N ILE A 177 4.39 -8.65 3.99
CA ILE A 177 3.55 -8.47 5.16
C ILE A 177 4.11 -9.21 6.37
N LEU A 178 3.82 -8.67 7.55
CA LEU A 178 4.15 -9.28 8.83
C LEU A 178 3.00 -9.02 9.81
N LEU A 179 2.58 -10.07 10.51
CA LEU A 179 1.72 -9.95 11.68
C LEU A 179 2.57 -10.08 12.94
N ARG A 180 2.58 -9.05 13.78
CA ARG A 180 3.27 -9.05 15.08
C ARG A 180 2.44 -8.27 16.09
N ASP A 181 2.20 -8.85 17.27
CA ASP A 181 1.44 -8.20 18.35
C ASP A 181 0.06 -7.70 17.90
N ASN A 182 -0.64 -8.49 17.06
CA ASN A 182 -1.93 -8.15 16.45
C ASN A 182 -1.92 -6.85 15.62
N LYS A 183 -0.74 -6.47 15.13
CA LYS A 183 -0.52 -5.38 14.18
C LYS A 183 -0.05 -5.95 12.85
N LEU A 184 -0.64 -5.44 11.78
CA LEU A 184 -0.25 -5.76 10.42
C LEU A 184 0.74 -4.70 9.92
N TYR A 185 1.92 -5.15 9.51
CA TYR A 185 2.93 -4.32 8.88
C TYR A 185 2.98 -4.67 7.40
N THR A 186 2.94 -3.67 6.52
CA THR A 186 3.20 -3.83 5.09
C THR A 186 4.62 -3.36 4.76
N PHE A 187 5.18 -3.93 3.70
CA PHE A 187 6.51 -3.63 3.21
C PHE A 187 6.46 -3.37 1.71
N SER A 188 7.18 -2.34 1.27
CA SER A 188 7.47 -2.09 -0.14
C SER A 188 8.85 -2.61 -0.50
N HIS A 189 9.02 -3.16 -1.71
CA HIS A 189 10.32 -3.56 -2.22
C HIS A 189 10.88 -2.48 -3.16
N ASN A 190 12.01 -1.86 -2.81
CA ASN A 190 12.62 -0.77 -3.58
C ASN A 190 13.57 -1.24 -4.71
N GLY A 191 13.62 -2.55 -4.98
CA GLY A 191 14.53 -3.18 -5.94
C GLY A 191 15.74 -3.87 -5.28
N SER A 192 16.11 -3.45 -4.06
CA SER A 192 17.25 -4.01 -3.32
C SER A 192 16.86 -4.59 -1.95
N SER A 193 15.88 -3.98 -1.29
CA SER A 193 15.45 -4.35 0.06
C SER A 193 13.96 -4.13 0.27
N TYR A 194 13.44 -4.78 1.30
CA TYR A 194 12.10 -4.50 1.83
C TYR A 194 12.19 -3.41 2.90
N GLU A 195 11.36 -2.39 2.73
CA GLU A 195 11.24 -1.28 3.67
C GLU A 195 9.83 -1.25 4.27
N PRO A 196 9.68 -0.98 5.58
CA PRO A 196 8.38 -0.77 6.18
C PRO A 196 7.61 0.34 5.46
N ASP A 197 6.37 0.06 5.11
CA ASP A 197 5.49 0.96 4.37
C ASP A 197 4.40 1.50 5.30
N MET A 198 3.44 0.66 5.71
CA MET A 198 2.32 1.05 6.56
C MET A 198 2.14 0.09 7.74
N LEU A 199 1.72 0.67 8.86
CA LEU A 199 1.27 -0.06 10.05
C LEU A 199 -0.25 0.01 10.12
N TYR A 200 -0.88 -1.12 10.39
CA TYR A 200 -2.30 -1.22 10.68
C TYR A 200 -2.57 -1.93 12.00
N VAL A 201 -3.67 -1.53 12.62
CA VAL A 201 -4.29 -2.24 13.75
C VAL A 201 -5.56 -2.92 13.28
N LYS A 202 -5.92 -4.03 13.93
CA LYS A 202 -7.17 -4.73 13.63
C LYS A 202 -8.37 -3.85 14.01
N LYS A 203 -9.35 -3.74 13.12
CA LYS A 203 -10.61 -3.01 13.35
C LYS A 203 -11.64 -3.90 14.06
#